data_AF-A0A7W3Y415-F1
#
_entry.id   AF-A0A7W3Y415-F1
#
_cell.length_a   1.000
_cell.length_b   1.000
_cell.length_c   1.000
_cell.angle_alpha   90.00
_cell.angle_beta   90.00
_cell.angle_gamma   90.00
#
_symmetry.space_group_name_H-M   'P 1'
#
loop_
_entity.id
_entity.type
_entity.pdbx_description
1 polymer ?
#
loop_
_entity_poly.entity_id
_entity_poly.type
_entity_poly.pdbx_seq_one_letter_code
_entity_poly.pdbx_strand_id
1 'polypeptide(L)'
;MSPQSPGTDPLAPLADLPGVPEAVEAARAAVDALHRHRVMRRRRTEVAAEAALRGARASAALAGADWGLEEVRRRTDFGTDAQARTVGAALRATAEAAHLRDIWKGSPMRVLARLHLVAEGGVPAGSETGTGAGGTG
;
A
#
# COMPACT_ATOMS: atom_id res chain seq x y z
N MET A 1 -29.73 17.49 7.55
CA MET A 1 -28.52 16.73 7.93
C MET A 1 -27.50 17.75 8.43
N SER A 2 -27.46 17.95 9.75
CA SER A 2 -26.66 19.04 10.35
C SER A 2 -25.16 18.78 10.18
N PRO A 3 -24.34 19.81 9.92
CA PRO A 3 -22.89 19.67 9.93
C PRO A 3 -22.46 19.34 11.36
N GLN A 4 -21.80 18.19 11.55
CA GLN A 4 -21.21 17.85 12.84
C GLN A 4 -20.08 18.86 13.14
N SER A 5 -20.10 19.44 14.34
CA SER A 5 -19.04 20.31 14.86
C SER A 5 -17.69 19.58 14.84
N PRO A 6 -16.54 20.26 14.66
CA PRO A 6 -15.23 19.64 14.76
C PRO A 6 -14.98 19.24 16.22
N GLY A 7 -15.47 18.06 16.59
CA GLY A 7 -15.10 17.43 17.84
C GLY A 7 -13.59 17.24 17.89
N THR A 8 -13.02 17.46 19.08
CA THR A 8 -11.64 17.11 19.44
C THR A 8 -11.19 15.85 18.71
N ASP A 9 -10.05 15.91 18.02
CA ASP A 9 -9.50 14.76 17.31
C ASP A 9 -9.39 13.56 18.26
N PRO A 10 -10.20 12.51 18.07
CA PRO A 10 -10.26 11.38 18.99
C PRO A 10 -8.95 10.60 19.04
N LEU A 11 -8.06 10.79 18.05
CA LEU A 11 -6.75 10.17 17.99
C LEU A 11 -5.64 11.06 18.55
N ALA A 12 -5.92 12.33 18.88
CA ALA A 12 -4.92 13.24 19.46
C ALA A 12 -4.18 12.65 20.69
N PRO A 13 -4.84 11.94 21.63
CA PRO A 13 -4.14 11.35 22.77
C PRO A 13 -3.06 10.33 22.40
N LEU A 14 -3.11 9.74 21.21
CA LEU A 14 -2.09 8.79 20.74
C LEU A 14 -0.74 9.47 20.47
N ALA A 15 -0.75 10.77 20.15
CA ALA A 15 0.47 11.53 19.87
C ALA A 15 1.32 11.78 21.13
N ASP A 16 0.68 11.79 22.31
CA ASP A 16 1.31 12.09 23.60
C ASP A 16 1.80 10.82 24.34
N LEU A 17 1.63 9.63 23.74
CA LEU A 17 2.10 8.39 24.33
C LEU A 17 3.64 8.40 24.48
N PRO A 18 4.19 7.86 25.59
CA PRO A 18 5.64 7.86 25.81
C PRO A 18 6.42 7.27 24.63
N GLY A 19 7.43 7.99 24.14
CA GLY A 19 8.26 7.57 23.00
C GLY A 19 7.70 7.93 21.63
N VAL A 20 6.41 8.27 21.51
CA VAL A 20 5.80 8.67 20.23
C VAL A 20 6.32 10.03 19.75
N PRO A 21 6.39 11.09 20.58
CA PRO A 21 6.94 12.37 20.15
C PRO A 21 8.39 12.25 19.63
N GLU A 22 9.24 11.49 20.32
CA GLU A 22 10.64 11.29 19.95
C GLU A 22 10.75 10.48 18.65
N ALA A 23 9.95 9.43 18.49
CA ALA A 23 9.91 8.64 17.26
C ALA A 23 9.43 9.47 16.06
N VAL A 24 8.41 10.32 16.25
CA VAL A 24 7.91 11.23 15.22
C VAL A 24 8.98 12.25 14.83
N GLU A 25 9.69 12.84 15.80
CA GLU A 25 10.74 13.81 15.53
C GLU A 25 11.93 13.15 14.81
N ALA A 26 12.36 11.96 15.25
CA ALA A 26 13.40 11.20 14.57
C ALA A 26 13.02 10.85 13.12
N ALA A 27 11.75 10.47 12.89
CA ALA A 27 11.24 10.19 11.55
C ALA A 27 11.25 11.45 10.66
N ARG A 28 10.80 12.60 11.19
CA ARG A 28 10.86 13.89 10.48
C ARG A 28 12.29 14.27 10.11
N ALA A 29 13.21 14.20 11.08
CA ALA A 29 14.62 14.51 10.85
C ALA A 29 15.24 13.64 9.74
N ALA A 30 14.93 12.34 9.72
CA ALA A 30 15.40 11.42 8.68
C ALA A 30 14.82 11.76 7.29
N VAL A 31 13.51 12.07 7.22
CA VAL A 31 12.84 12.47 5.98
C VAL A 31 13.39 13.80 5.46
N ASP A 32 13.66 14.76 6.34
CA ASP A 32 14.22 16.06 5.96
C ASP A 32 15.66 15.93 5.45
N ALA A 33 16.48 15.11 6.11
CA ALA A 33 17.83 14.79 5.64
C ALA A 33 17.79 14.14 4.24
N LEU A 34 16.84 13.23 4.01
CA LEU A 34 16.62 12.61 2.71
C LEU A 34 16.22 13.64 1.64
N HIS A 35 15.30 14.57 1.94
CA HIS A 35 14.87 15.62 1.01
C HIS A 35 16.00 16.58 0.63
N ARG A 36 16.90 16.88 1.57
CA ARG A 36 18.09 17.71 1.30
C ARG A 36 19.18 16.95 0.53
N HIS A 37 19.14 15.62 0.50
CA HIS A 37 20.17 14.82 -0.14
C HIS A 37 20.18 15.00 -1.66
N ARG A 38 21.38 15.10 -2.27
CA ARG A 38 21.55 15.35 -3.72
C ARG A 38 20.83 14.34 -4.62
N VAL A 39 20.63 13.11 -4.15
CA VAL A 39 19.92 12.06 -4.90
C VAL A 39 18.47 12.44 -5.18
N MET A 40 17.80 13.11 -4.22
CA MET A 40 16.41 13.53 -4.38
C MET A 40 16.23 14.60 -5.43
N ARG A 41 17.29 15.37 -5.76
CA ARG A 41 17.26 16.32 -6.88
C ARG A 41 17.30 15.65 -8.25
N ARG A 42 17.87 14.44 -8.35
CA ARG A 42 18.14 13.78 -9.64
C ARG A 42 17.28 12.54 -9.90
N ARG A 43 16.94 11.79 -8.85
CA ARG A 43 16.33 10.45 -8.94
C ARG A 43 15.11 10.29 -8.04
N ARG A 44 14.35 11.37 -7.82
CA ARG A 44 13.19 11.37 -6.89
C ARG A 44 12.17 10.28 -7.21
N THR A 45 11.84 10.10 -8.49
CA THR A 45 10.89 9.09 -8.98
C THR A 45 11.36 7.68 -8.69
N GLU A 46 12.65 7.39 -8.92
CA GLU A 46 13.23 6.08 -8.63
C GLU A 46 13.27 5.80 -7.13
N VAL A 47 13.65 6.79 -6.31
CA VAL A 47 13.63 6.65 -4.85
C VAL A 47 12.21 6.43 -4.34
N ALA A 48 11.23 7.14 -4.88
CA ALA A 48 9.82 6.98 -4.52
C ALA A 48 9.30 5.58 -4.90
N ALA A 49 9.61 5.10 -6.11
CA ALA A 49 9.24 3.75 -6.56
C ALA A 49 9.85 2.66 -5.66
N GLU A 50 11.14 2.79 -5.34
CA GLU A 50 11.88 1.83 -4.52
C GLU A 50 11.45 1.89 -3.04
N ALA A 51 11.00 3.05 -2.56
CA ALA A 51 10.39 3.20 -1.23
C ALA A 51 8.99 2.56 -1.18
N ALA A 52 8.15 2.79 -2.20
CA ALA A 52 6.84 2.16 -2.31
C ALA A 52 6.96 0.63 -2.39
N LEU A 53 7.91 0.12 -3.18
CA LEU A 53 8.19 -1.32 -3.29
C LEU A 53 8.55 -1.94 -1.93
N ARG A 54 9.46 -1.30 -1.18
CA ARG A 54 9.84 -1.76 0.16
C ARG A 54 8.70 -1.69 1.16
N GLY A 55 7.89 -0.63 1.11
CA GLY A 55 6.70 -0.48 1.94
C GLY A 55 5.69 -1.60 1.68
N ALA A 56 5.40 -1.88 0.41
CA ALA A 56 4.51 -2.98 0.02
C ALA A 56 5.04 -4.33 0.50
N ARG A 57 6.34 -4.61 0.31
CA ARG A 57 6.97 -5.85 0.82
C ARG A 57 6.83 -5.96 2.34
N ALA A 58 7.10 -4.88 3.08
CA ALA A 58 6.96 -4.88 4.53
C ALA A 58 5.51 -5.18 4.97
N SER A 59 4.52 -4.58 4.31
CA SER A 59 3.10 -4.89 4.54
C SER A 59 2.75 -6.35 4.24
N ALA A 60 3.30 -6.92 3.15
CA ALA A 60 3.12 -8.33 2.83
C ALA A 60 3.74 -9.26 3.88
N ALA A 61 4.92 -8.90 4.41
CA ALA A 61 5.57 -9.64 5.47
C ALA A 61 4.74 -9.63 6.76
N LEU A 62 4.12 -8.50 7.13
CA LEU A 62 3.17 -8.43 8.25
C LEU A 62 1.95 -9.34 8.05
N ALA A 63 1.55 -9.56 6.80
CA ALA A 63 0.48 -10.49 6.42
C ALA A 63 0.98 -11.95 6.20
N GLY A 64 2.22 -12.27 6.58
CA GLY A 64 2.78 -13.62 6.55
C GLY A 64 3.49 -14.01 5.25
N ALA A 65 3.70 -13.09 4.31
CA ALA A 65 4.42 -13.32 3.06
C ALA A 65 5.76 -12.57 3.04
N ASP A 66 6.81 -13.17 3.60
CA ASP A 66 8.15 -12.56 3.70
C ASP A 66 9.08 -12.98 2.54
N TRP A 67 8.86 -12.38 1.37
CA TRP A 67 9.73 -12.56 0.21
C TRP A 67 10.95 -11.67 0.27
N GLY A 68 12.12 -12.17 -0.12
CA GLY A 68 13.32 -11.34 -0.32
C GLY A 68 13.07 -10.14 -1.25
N LEU A 69 13.75 -9.00 -1.01
CA LEU A 69 13.47 -7.75 -1.73
C LEU A 69 13.81 -7.90 -3.20
N GLU A 70 14.90 -8.62 -3.47
CA GLU A 70 15.32 -8.92 -4.83
C GLU A 70 14.33 -9.86 -5.55
N GLU A 71 13.61 -10.71 -4.81
CA GLU A 71 12.56 -11.53 -5.40
C GLU A 71 11.38 -10.67 -5.87
N VAL A 72 10.95 -9.71 -5.03
CA VAL A 72 9.88 -8.76 -5.40
C VAL A 72 10.30 -7.87 -6.57
N ARG A 73 11.58 -7.50 -6.69
CA ARG A 73 12.10 -6.69 -7.82
C ARG A 73 12.14 -7.43 -9.14
N ARG A 74 12.53 -8.72 -9.13
CA ARG A 74 12.71 -9.50 -10.35
C ARG A 74 11.41 -10.00 -10.94
N ARG A 75 10.39 -10.25 -10.12
CA ARG A 75 9.12 -10.77 -10.61
C ARG A 75 8.29 -9.68 -11.29
N THR A 76 7.80 -10.02 -12.47
CA THR A 76 6.81 -9.23 -13.22
C THR A 76 5.41 -9.82 -13.12
N ASP A 77 5.32 -11.11 -12.81
CA ASP A 77 4.09 -11.87 -12.59
C ASP A 77 4.04 -12.42 -11.17
N PHE A 78 2.99 -12.05 -10.45
CA PHE A 78 2.67 -12.65 -9.15
C PHE A 78 1.72 -13.80 -9.43
N GLY A 79 2.22 -15.03 -9.32
CA GLY A 79 1.47 -16.25 -9.55
C GLY A 79 0.27 -16.41 -8.60
N THR A 80 -0.35 -17.59 -8.64
CA THR A 80 -1.58 -17.87 -7.87
C THR A 80 -1.33 -18.43 -6.48
N ASP A 81 -0.07 -18.66 -6.10
CA ASP A 81 0.27 -19.15 -4.77
C ASP A 81 -0.09 -18.13 -3.68
N ALA A 82 -0.31 -18.63 -2.46
CA ALA A 82 -0.82 -17.81 -1.37
C ALA A 82 0.09 -16.61 -1.04
N GLN A 83 1.41 -16.80 -1.06
CA GLN A 83 2.35 -15.72 -0.75
C GLN A 83 2.42 -14.70 -1.89
N ALA A 84 2.44 -15.15 -3.15
CA ALA A 84 2.40 -14.26 -4.32
C ALA A 84 1.14 -13.39 -4.34
N ARG A 85 -0.02 -13.96 -3.99
CA ARG A 85 -1.26 -13.19 -3.87
C ARG A 85 -1.18 -12.12 -2.78
N THR A 86 -0.63 -12.45 -1.61
CA THR A 86 -0.43 -11.49 -0.51
C THR A 86 0.54 -10.37 -0.90
N VAL A 87 1.67 -10.69 -1.54
CA VAL A 87 2.63 -9.69 -2.03
C VAL A 87 1.98 -8.81 -3.10
N GLY A 88 1.27 -9.40 -4.06
CA GLY A 88 0.54 -8.67 -5.09
C GLY A 88 -0.55 -7.75 -4.52
N ALA A 89 -1.26 -8.20 -3.48
CA ALA A 89 -2.25 -7.39 -2.77
C ALA A 89 -1.60 -6.18 -2.09
N ALA A 90 -0.48 -6.37 -1.39
CA ALA A 90 0.25 -5.29 -0.75
C ALA A 90 0.79 -4.26 -1.76
N LEU A 91 1.28 -4.72 -2.93
CA LEU A 91 1.73 -3.85 -4.01
C LEU A 91 0.59 -3.01 -4.58
N ARG A 92 -0.55 -3.64 -4.91
CA ARG A 92 -1.73 -2.93 -5.41
C ARG A 92 -2.27 -1.93 -4.38
N ALA A 93 -2.38 -2.32 -3.12
CA ALA A 93 -2.84 -1.44 -2.05
C ALA A 93 -1.90 -0.24 -1.85
N THR A 94 -0.58 -0.46 -1.93
CA THR A 94 0.42 0.61 -1.80
C THR A 94 0.36 1.58 -3.00
N ALA A 95 0.19 1.06 -4.22
CA ALA A 95 0.01 1.88 -5.40
C ALA A 95 -1.27 2.73 -5.32
N GLU A 96 -2.39 2.12 -4.90
CA GLU A 96 -3.67 2.81 -4.75
C GLU A 96 -3.60 3.90 -3.66
N ALA A 97 -2.93 3.63 -2.53
CA ALA A 97 -2.80 4.58 -1.43
C ALA A 97 -2.17 5.92 -1.85
N ALA A 98 -1.25 5.91 -2.83
CA ALA A 98 -0.64 7.12 -3.36
C ALA A 98 -1.65 8.08 -4.01
N HIS A 99 -2.73 7.54 -4.58
CA HIS A 99 -3.79 8.30 -5.26
C HIS A 99 -4.90 8.77 -4.30
N LEU A 100 -5.03 8.16 -3.13
CA LEU A 100 -6.13 8.43 -2.20
C LEU A 100 -5.83 9.54 -1.17
N ARG A 101 -4.62 10.12 -1.19
CA ARG A 101 -4.17 11.11 -0.19
C ARG A 101 -5.08 12.33 -0.08
N ASP A 102 -5.52 12.88 -1.21
CA ASP A 102 -6.35 14.10 -1.22
C ASP A 102 -7.79 13.81 -0.77
N ILE A 103 -8.25 12.57 -0.93
CA ILE A 103 -9.60 12.13 -0.55
C ILE A 103 -9.70 11.89 0.96
N TRP A 104 -8.61 11.50 1.61
CA TRP A 104 -8.59 11.14 3.04
C TRP A 104 -9.20 12.20 3.94
N LYS A 105 -8.90 13.49 3.70
CA LYS A 105 -9.42 14.60 4.51
C LYS A 105 -10.94 14.77 4.41
N GLY A 106 -11.53 14.42 3.26
CA GLY A 106 -12.97 14.58 3.03
C GLY A 106 -13.78 13.31 3.28
N SER A 107 -13.21 12.13 3.05
CA SER A 107 -13.92 10.85 3.14
C SER A 107 -12.98 9.69 3.49
N PRO A 108 -12.49 9.61 4.75
CA PRO A 108 -11.54 8.57 5.16
C PRO A 108 -12.12 7.16 5.05
N MET A 109 -13.42 6.97 5.38
CA MET A 109 -14.08 5.67 5.25
C MET A 109 -14.12 5.17 3.80
N ARG A 110 -14.30 6.06 2.82
CA ARG A 110 -14.25 5.69 1.41
C ARG A 110 -12.84 5.23 1.00
N VAL A 111 -11.80 5.89 1.53
CA VAL A 111 -10.41 5.49 1.30
C VAL A 111 -10.15 4.11 1.88
N LEU A 112 -10.55 3.86 3.13
CA LEU A 112 -10.38 2.55 3.78
C LEU A 112 -11.12 1.44 3.03
N ALA A 113 -12.38 1.68 2.64
CA ALA A 113 -13.15 0.72 1.84
C ALA A 113 -12.48 0.42 0.50
N ARG A 114 -11.93 1.44 -0.18
CA ARG A 114 -11.21 1.26 -1.45
C ARG A 114 -9.93 0.46 -1.26
N LEU A 115 -9.14 0.75 -0.23
CA LEU A 115 -7.92 0.02 0.09
C LEU A 115 -8.21 -1.45 0.41
N HIS A 116 -9.27 -1.72 1.18
CA HIS A 116 -9.72 -3.09 1.47
C HIS A 116 -10.11 -3.84 0.19
N LEU A 117 -10.93 -3.23 -0.66
CA LEU A 117 -11.33 -3.83 -1.94
C LEU A 117 -10.12 -4.11 -2.86
N VAL A 118 -9.12 -3.24 -2.89
CA VAL A 118 -7.91 -3.43 -3.72
C VAL A 118 -7.00 -4.52 -3.15
N ALA A 119 -6.94 -4.66 -1.82
CA ALA A 119 -6.21 -5.73 -1.17
C ALA A 119 -6.87 -7.09 -1.44
N GLU A 120 -8.19 -7.19 -1.29
CA GLU A 120 -8.97 -8.43 -1.50
C GLU A 120 -9.16 -8.77 -3.00
N GLY A 121 -9.24 -7.76 -3.86
CA GLY A 121 -9.56 -7.88 -5.30
C GLY A 121 -8.48 -8.52 -6.17
N GLY A 122 -7.50 -9.20 -5.58
CA GLY A 122 -6.43 -9.93 -6.26
C GLY A 122 -6.86 -11.23 -6.94
N VAL A 123 -8.02 -11.25 -7.60
CA VAL A 123 -8.49 -12.42 -8.36
C VAL A 123 -8.04 -12.26 -9.81
N PRO A 124 -7.27 -13.19 -10.40
CA PRO A 124 -7.02 -13.18 -11.83
C PRO A 124 -8.33 -13.44 -12.58
N ALA A 125 -8.64 -12.60 -13.57
CA ALA A 125 -9.58 -12.97 -14.62
C ALA A 125 -8.97 -14.15 -15.38
N GLY A 126 -9.55 -15.33 -15.18
CA GLY A 126 -9.07 -16.58 -15.74
C GLY A 126 -10.13 -17.67 -15.64
N SER A 127 -11.35 -17.38 -16.09
CA SER A 127 -12.26 -18.43 -16.53
C SER A 127 -11.95 -18.73 -18.01
N GLU A 128 -10.81 -19.37 -18.26
CA GLU A 128 -10.71 -20.25 -19.42
C GLU A 128 -11.47 -21.55 -19.05
N THR A 129 -12.78 -21.54 -19.26
CA THR A 129 -13.52 -22.77 -19.51
C THR A 129 -13.88 -22.81 -20.98
N GLY A 130 -12.95 -23.36 -21.74
CA GLY A 130 -13.15 -24.24 -22.89
C GLY A 130 -14.21 -23.86 -23.92
N THR A 131 -13.73 -23.34 -25.06
CA THR A 131 -14.32 -23.67 -26.36
C THR A 131 -14.27 -25.18 -26.56
N GLY A 132 -15.38 -25.86 -26.26
CA GLY A 132 -15.64 -27.24 -26.68
C GLY A 132 -16.59 -27.22 -27.88
N ALA A 133 -16.03 -27.29 -29.08
CA ALA A 133 -16.77 -27.67 -30.28
C ALA A 133 -17.00 -29.19 -30.29
N GLY A 134 -18.23 -29.61 -30.59
CA GLY A 134 -18.53 -30.94 -31.17
C GLY A 134 -19.34 -31.90 -30.29
N GLY A 135 -20.54 -32.25 -30.74
CA GLY A 135 -21.31 -33.37 -30.17
C GLY A 135 -22.78 -33.39 -30.60
N THR A 136 -23.02 -33.96 -31.78
CA THR A 136 -24.30 -34.40 -32.36
C THR A 136 -25.32 -35.03 -31.40
N GLY A 137 -26.60 -34.73 -31.62
CA GLY A 137 -27.77 -35.44 -31.11
C GLY A 137 -29.06 -34.80 -31.60
#